data_AF-A0A1P8WTV7-F1
#
_entry.id   AF-A0A1P8WTV7-F1
#
_cell.length_a   1.000
_cell.length_b   1.000
_cell.length_c   1.000
_cell.angle_alpha   90.00
_cell.angle_beta   90.00
_cell.angle_gamma   90.00
#
_symmetry.space_group_name_H-M   'P 1'
#
loop_
_entity.id
_entity.type
_entity.pdbx_description
1 polymer ?
#
loop_
_entity_poly.entity_id
_entity_poly.type
_entity_poly.pdbx_seq_one_letter_code
_entity_poly.pdbx_strand_id
1 'polypeptide(L)'
;MKKLFVTLAATSALALGACQSPAADKVEDQAEAKAEAIDDQADAMPEGPAKEAMEQKADVVEEQGEEKANAMDDNGEIAPSETGVGDTQKK
;
A
#
# COMPACT_ATOMS: atom_id res chain seq x y z
N MET A 1 -21.50 -16.39 15.82
CA MET A 1 -20.68 -15.49 16.66
C MET A 1 -20.31 -14.31 15.78
N LYS A 2 -20.62 -13.07 16.19
CA LYS A 2 -20.21 -11.88 15.45
C LYS A 2 -18.68 -11.81 15.52
N LYS A 3 -18.00 -12.26 14.47
CA LYS A 3 -16.57 -12.08 14.33
C LYS A 3 -16.40 -10.68 13.78
N LEU A 4 -15.95 -9.79 14.67
CA LEU A 4 -15.47 -8.48 14.35
C LEU A 4 -14.30 -8.69 13.39
N PHE A 5 -14.55 -8.61 12.08
CA PHE A 5 -13.48 -8.33 11.14
C PHE A 5 -13.08 -6.91 11.47
N VAL A 6 -12.00 -6.82 12.25
CA VAL A 6 -11.26 -5.60 12.47
C VAL A 6 -10.89 -5.15 11.08
N THR A 7 -11.67 -4.21 10.54
CA THR A 7 -11.23 -3.29 9.50
C THR A 7 -9.90 -2.80 9.98
N LEU A 8 -8.83 -3.34 9.41
CA LEU A 8 -7.50 -2.80 9.53
C LEU A 8 -7.64 -1.43 8.89
N ALA A 9 -7.91 -0.43 9.74
CA ALA A 9 -7.81 0.94 9.34
C ALA A 9 -6.34 1.14 9.02
N ALA A 10 -5.98 0.94 7.75
CA ALA A 10 -4.82 1.52 7.11
C ALA A 10 -4.95 3.04 7.28
N THR A 11 -4.62 3.51 8.48
CA THR A 11 -4.53 4.92 8.86
C THR A 11 -3.12 5.24 9.33
N SER A 12 -2.18 4.33 9.12
CA SER A 12 -0.76 4.64 9.20
C SER A 12 -0.34 5.34 7.91
N ALA A 13 -0.36 6.68 7.95
CA ALA A 13 0.49 7.57 7.16
C ALA A 13 -0.05 8.33 5.93
N LEU A 14 -1.34 8.29 5.61
CA LEU A 14 -1.96 9.34 4.75
C LEU A 14 -1.94 10.75 5.39
N ALA A 15 -1.39 10.91 6.60
CA ALA A 15 -1.10 12.21 7.20
C ALA A 15 0.00 13.01 6.46
N LEU A 16 0.59 12.45 5.40
CA LEU A 16 1.42 13.18 4.43
C LEU A 16 0.73 13.44 3.08
N GLY A 17 -0.54 13.05 2.88
CA GLY A 17 -1.32 13.33 1.65
C GLY A 17 -1.59 14.82 1.37
N ALA A 18 -0.99 15.72 2.14
CA ALA A 18 -0.92 17.15 1.83
C ALA A 18 0.42 17.58 1.20
N CYS A 19 1.38 16.66 1.06
CA CYS A 19 2.67 16.90 0.40
C CYS A 19 2.77 16.23 -0.98
N GLN A 20 1.97 15.20 -1.27
CA GLN A 20 2.05 14.47 -2.53
C GLN A 20 1.47 15.24 -3.72
N SER A 21 2.16 15.17 -4.86
CA SER A 21 1.71 15.81 -6.09
C SER A 21 0.45 15.12 -6.66
N PRO A 22 -0.46 15.85 -7.33
CA PRO A 22 -1.66 15.25 -7.94
C PRO A 22 -1.39 14.15 -8.97
N ALA A 23 -0.16 14.08 -9.49
CA ALA A 23 0.25 13.02 -10.41
C ALA A 23 0.61 11.73 -9.67
N ALA A 24 1.23 11.85 -8.49
CA ALA A 24 1.54 10.74 -7.61
C ALA A 24 0.27 10.18 -6.97
N ASP A 25 -0.64 11.03 -6.48
CA ASP A 25 -1.97 10.62 -5.97
C ASP A 25 -2.70 9.75 -6.98
N LYS A 26 -2.70 10.17 -8.24
CA LYS A 26 -3.38 9.43 -9.31
C LYS A 26 -2.77 8.05 -9.58
N VAL A 27 -1.48 7.86 -9.28
CA VAL A 27 -0.79 6.58 -9.45
C VAL A 27 -1.10 5.65 -8.29
N GLU A 28 -1.11 6.19 -7.07
CA GLU A 28 -1.55 5.51 -5.86
C GLU A 28 -3.01 5.06 -5.99
N ASP A 29 -3.93 5.97 -6.30
CA ASP A 29 -5.36 5.68 -6.52
C ASP A 29 -5.59 4.56 -7.56
N GLN A 30 -4.76 4.54 -8.62
CA GLN A 30 -4.85 3.53 -9.67
C GLN A 30 -4.32 2.17 -9.25
N ALA A 31 -3.37 2.14 -8.33
CA ALA A 31 -2.83 0.91 -7.78
C ALA A 31 -3.78 0.35 -6.73
N GLU A 32 -4.28 1.19 -5.82
CA GLU A 32 -5.29 0.85 -4.82
C GLU A 32 -6.54 0.25 -5.50
N ALA A 33 -7.10 0.93 -6.50
CA ALA A 33 -8.28 0.42 -7.22
C ALA A 33 -8.04 -0.93 -7.93
N LYS A 34 -6.79 -1.26 -8.28
CA LYS A 34 -6.44 -2.58 -8.84
C LYS A 34 -6.24 -3.62 -7.75
N ALA A 35 -5.60 -3.25 -6.64
CA ALA A 35 -5.43 -4.11 -5.48
C ALA A 35 -6.80 -4.50 -4.92
N GLU A 36 -7.70 -3.54 -4.73
CA GLU A 36 -9.09 -3.77 -4.28
C GLU A 36 -9.83 -4.72 -5.22
N ALA A 37 -9.70 -4.54 -6.55
CA ALA A 37 -10.31 -5.46 -7.51
C ALA A 37 -9.73 -6.88 -7.49
N ILE A 38 -8.48 -7.06 -7.06
CA ILE A 38 -7.85 -8.37 -6.85
C ILE A 38 -8.31 -8.97 -5.52
N ASP A 39 -8.42 -8.15 -4.48
CA ASP A 39 -8.87 -8.56 -3.15
C ASP A 39 -10.34 -9.01 -3.18
N ASP A 40 -11.21 -8.26 -3.86
CA ASP A 40 -12.60 -8.64 -4.14
C ASP A 40 -12.71 -10.01 -4.82
N GLN A 41 -11.77 -10.33 -5.72
CA GLN A 41 -11.71 -11.64 -6.36
C GLN A 41 -11.21 -12.73 -5.40
N ALA A 42 -10.24 -12.41 -4.55
CA ALA A 42 -9.73 -13.31 -3.51
C ALA A 42 -10.82 -13.64 -2.48
N ASP A 43 -11.65 -12.67 -2.12
CA ASP A 43 -12.77 -12.82 -1.20
C ASP A 43 -13.89 -13.72 -1.72
N ALA A 44 -14.06 -13.78 -3.05
CA ALA A 44 -14.96 -14.73 -3.69
C ALA A 44 -14.41 -16.17 -3.71
N MET A 45 -13.13 -16.37 -3.39
CA MET A 45 -12.48 -17.69 -3.38
C MET A 45 -12.67 -18.42 -2.05
N PRO A 46 -12.73 -19.76 -2.07
CA PRO A 46 -12.67 -20.53 -0.84
C PRO A 46 -11.31 -20.35 -0.16
N GLU A 47 -11.34 -20.34 1.17
CA GLU A 47 -10.15 -20.25 2.03
C GLU A 47 -9.07 -21.27 1.64
N GLY A 48 -7.82 -20.82 1.59
CA GLY A 48 -6.65 -21.67 1.32
C GLY A 48 -5.54 -20.96 0.54
N PRO A 49 -4.50 -21.71 0.12
CA PRO A 49 -3.29 -21.13 -0.47
C PRO A 49 -3.51 -20.31 -1.74
N ALA A 50 -4.59 -20.60 -2.48
CA ALA A 50 -4.93 -19.86 -3.69
C ALA A 50 -5.52 -18.48 -3.39
N LYS A 51 -6.29 -18.35 -2.30
CA LYS A 51 -6.80 -17.07 -1.79
C LYS A 51 -5.65 -16.24 -1.23
N GLU A 52 -4.81 -16.85 -0.37
CA GLU A 52 -3.61 -16.19 0.18
C GLU A 52 -2.66 -15.68 -0.91
N ALA A 53 -2.46 -16.44 -2.00
CA ALA A 53 -1.64 -16.00 -3.12
C ALA A 53 -2.26 -14.83 -3.92
N MET A 54 -3.58 -14.68 -3.87
CA MET A 54 -4.29 -13.60 -4.54
C MET A 54 -4.30 -12.33 -3.68
N GLU A 55 -4.50 -12.47 -2.37
CA GLU A 55 -4.32 -11.39 -1.38
C GLU A 55 -2.88 -10.84 -1.44
N GLN A 56 -1.85 -11.71 -1.41
CA GLN A 56 -0.45 -11.29 -1.58
C GLN A 56 -0.19 -10.56 -2.90
N LYS A 57 -0.96 -10.87 -3.94
CA LYS A 57 -0.85 -10.17 -5.22
C LYS A 57 -1.48 -8.78 -5.16
N ALA A 58 -2.56 -8.60 -4.41
CA ALA A 58 -3.13 -7.28 -4.15
C ALA A 58 -2.11 -6.42 -3.38
N ASP A 59 -1.51 -6.95 -2.31
CA ASP A 59 -0.48 -6.27 -1.52
C ASP A 59 0.69 -5.79 -2.39
N VAL A 60 1.22 -6.65 -3.27
CA VAL A 60 2.34 -6.28 -4.17
C VAL A 60 1.93 -5.18 -5.17
N VAL A 61 0.66 -5.15 -5.59
CA VAL A 61 0.19 -4.11 -6.52
C VAL A 61 0.06 -2.77 -5.82
N GLU A 62 -0.43 -2.76 -4.58
CA GLU A 62 -0.52 -1.58 -3.72
C GLU A 62 0.88 -1.03 -3.41
N GLU A 63 1.79 -1.87 -2.92
CA GLU A 63 3.18 -1.49 -2.59
C GLU A 63 3.92 -0.91 -3.82
N GLN A 64 3.78 -1.54 -5.00
CA GLN A 64 4.36 -0.99 -6.24
C GLN A 64 3.73 0.34 -6.67
N GLY A 65 2.47 0.57 -6.30
CA GLY A 65 1.77 1.83 -6.51
C GLY A 65 2.34 2.93 -5.66
N GLU A 66 2.46 2.67 -4.36
CA GLU A 66 3.02 3.58 -3.36
C GLU A 66 4.48 3.92 -3.67
N GLU A 67 5.35 2.92 -3.90
CA GLU A 67 6.76 3.15 -4.26
C GLU A 67 6.88 4.05 -5.49
N LYS A 68 5.99 3.85 -6.47
CA LYS A 68 5.98 4.64 -7.70
C LYS A 68 5.42 6.04 -7.48
N ALA A 69 4.37 6.19 -6.67
CA ALA A 69 3.84 7.49 -6.28
C ALA A 69 4.89 8.29 -5.50
N ASN A 70 5.58 7.65 -4.56
CA ASN A 70 6.68 8.23 -3.78
C ASN A 70 7.82 8.66 -4.70
N ALA A 71 8.25 7.81 -5.64
CA ALA A 71 9.28 8.17 -6.62
C ALA A 71 8.90 9.38 -7.52
N MET A 72 7.60 9.61 -7.75
CA MET A 72 7.12 10.77 -8.51
C MET A 72 7.09 12.04 -7.68
N ASP A 73 6.82 11.93 -6.38
CA ASP A 73 6.71 13.06 -5.48
C ASP A 73 8.08 13.54 -4.96
N ASP A 74 8.96 12.58 -4.66
CA ASP A 74 10.27 12.83 -4.07
C ASP A 74 11.28 13.50 -5.02
N ASN A 75 10.91 13.77 -6.28
CA ASN A 75 11.82 14.35 -7.29
C ASN A 75 13.15 13.56 -7.42
N GLY A 76 13.20 12.30 -6.94
CA GLY A 76 14.38 11.45 -6.86
C GLY A 76 15.03 11.24 -5.48
N GLU A 77 14.52 11.82 -4.37
CA GLU A 77 15.01 11.55 -3.00
C GLU A 77 14.11 10.57 -2.26
N ILE A 78 14.41 9.27 -2.29
CA ILE A 78 13.71 8.24 -1.48
C ILE A 78 13.48 8.78 -0.05
N ALA A 79 12.22 8.98 0.33
CA ALA A 79 11.86 9.37 1.69
C ALA A 79 12.58 8.45 2.70
N PRO A 80 13.36 8.99 3.66
CA PRO A 80 14.18 8.19 4.58
C PRO A 80 13.42 7.11 5.35
N SER A 81 12.10 7.29 5.51
CA SER A 81 11.18 6.36 6.15
C SER A 81 11.01 5.02 5.40
N GLU A 82 11.29 4.97 4.10
CA GLU A 82 11.06 3.79 3.24
C GLU A 82 12.28 2.86 3.19
N THR A 83 13.45 3.29 3.68
CA THR A 83 14.69 2.48 3.59
C THR A 83 14.94 1.55 4.77
N GLY A 84 14.06 1.53 5.78
CA GLY A 84 14.26 0.67 6.96
C GLY A 84 15.56 0.94 7.73
N VAL A 85 16.26 2.06 7.48
CA VAL A 85 17.39 2.53 8.28
C VAL A 85 16.98 3.82 8.97
N GLY A 86 16.17 3.65 10.00
CA GLY A 86 15.91 4.71 10.97
C GLY A 86 17.21 5.29 11.51
N ASP A 87 17.15 6.57 11.84
CA ASP A 87 18.14 7.46 12.49
C ASP A 87 18.86 6.89 13.74
N THR A 88 19.51 5.72 13.65
CA THR A 88 20.21 5.06 14.77
C THR A 88 21.68 4.79 14.53
N GLN A 89 22.27 5.34 13.46
CA GLN A 89 23.72 5.33 13.27
C GLN A 89 24.29 6.74 13.11
N LYS A 90 24.07 7.59 14.12
CA LYS A 90 24.99 8.69 14.43
C LYS A 90 25.28 8.72 15.93
N LYS A 91 26.21 7.87 16.37
CA LYS A 91 27.47 8.28 17.02
C LYS A 91 28.35 7.10 17.35
#